data_AF-M0ZPQ6-F1
#
_entry.id   AF-M0ZPQ6-F1
#
_cell.length_a   1.000
_cell.length_b   1.000
_cell.length_c   1.000
_cell.angle_alpha   90.00
_cell.angle_beta   90.00
_cell.angle_gamma   90.00
#
_symmetry.space_group_name_H-M   'P 1'
#
loop_
_entity.id
_entity.type
_entity.pdbx_description
1 polymer ?
#
loop_
_entity_poly.entity_id
_entity_poly.type
_entity_poly.pdbx_seq_one_letter_code
_entity_poly.pdbx_strand_id
1 'polypeptide(L)'
;MYVFSSIWNADNWATRGGLDKINWKNAPFVASYKDFTIDACPWKNPYPACASSTTQHWWDQNNAWHLSSKEKIDYAWVQRNFVVYNYCQDTVRNKYKPQECWLNPLD
;
A
#
# COMPACT_ATOMS: atom_id res chain seq x y z
N MET A 1 8.34 2.25 -12.80
CA MET A 1 7.20 1.44 -12.32
C MET A 1 6.07 1.54 -13.33
N TYR A 2 5.21 0.53 -13.38
CA TYR A 2 3.94 0.55 -14.12
C TYR A 2 2.80 0.33 -13.12
N VAL A 3 1.60 0.80 -13.47
CA VAL A 3 0.38 0.56 -12.69
C VAL A 3 -0.33 -0.65 -13.27
N PHE A 4 -0.66 -1.64 -12.44
CA PHE A 4 -1.36 -2.85 -12.84
C PHE A 4 -2.63 -3.02 -12.02
N SER A 5 -3.68 -3.59 -12.63
CA SER A 5 -4.87 -4.06 -11.95
C SER A 5 -5.23 -5.44 -12.49
N SER A 6 -5.63 -6.37 -11.61
CA SER A 6 -6.01 -7.72 -11.99
C SER A 6 -6.99 -8.31 -10.99
N ILE A 7 -7.88 -9.17 -11.48
CA ILE A 7 -8.68 -10.11 -10.69
C ILE A 7 -8.22 -11.51 -11.07
N TRP A 8 -7.81 -12.30 -10.09
CA TRP A 8 -7.26 -13.65 -10.33
C TRP A 8 -7.49 -14.56 -9.12
N ASN A 9 -7.42 -15.88 -9.34
CA ASN A 9 -7.60 -16.88 -8.28
C ASN A 9 -6.28 -17.12 -7.53
N ALA A 10 -6.29 -16.95 -6.21
CA ALA A 10 -5.16 -17.17 -5.32
C ALA A 10 -5.49 -18.15 -4.17
N ASP A 11 -6.21 -19.23 -4.47
CA ASP A 11 -6.67 -20.28 -3.55
C ASP A 11 -5.64 -20.75 -2.52
N ASN A 12 -4.35 -20.74 -2.87
CA ASN A 12 -3.29 -21.24 -2.00
C ASN A 12 -3.08 -20.38 -0.74
N TRP A 13 -3.56 -19.14 -0.70
CA TRP A 13 -3.30 -18.24 0.44
C TRP A 13 -4.38 -17.17 0.71
N ALA A 14 -5.25 -16.84 -0.25
CA ALA A 14 -6.08 -15.63 -0.18
C ALA A 14 -7.10 -15.61 0.98
N THR A 15 -7.84 -16.69 1.21
CA THR A 15 -8.93 -16.72 2.20
C THR A 15 -8.60 -17.69 3.34
N ARG A 16 -8.60 -17.17 4.58
CA ARG A 16 -8.19 -17.89 5.80
C ARG A 16 -6.84 -18.62 5.64
N GLY A 17 -5.86 -17.95 5.02
CA GLY A 17 -4.55 -18.54 4.75
C GLY A 17 -4.57 -19.68 3.73
N GLY A 18 -5.58 -19.74 2.87
CA GLY A 18 -5.74 -20.77 1.83
C GLY A 18 -6.59 -21.97 2.24
N LEU A 19 -7.24 -21.92 3.40
CA LEU A 19 -8.15 -22.99 3.87
C LEU A 19 -9.47 -23.00 3.09
N ASP A 20 -9.99 -21.82 2.74
CA ASP A 20 -11.24 -21.70 1.98
C ASP A 20 -10.88 -21.52 0.49
N LYS A 21 -11.39 -22.42 -0.36
CA LYS A 21 -11.17 -22.41 -1.81
C LYS A 21 -12.34 -21.75 -2.53
N ILE A 22 -12.06 -21.16 -3.68
CA ILE A 22 -13.07 -20.53 -4.53
C ILE A 22 -14.16 -21.54 -4.93
N ASN A 23 -15.41 -21.12 -4.81
CA ASN A 23 -16.54 -21.88 -5.35
C ASN A 23 -16.89 -21.35 -6.74
N TRP A 24 -16.39 -22.02 -7.78
CA TRP A 24 -16.62 -21.64 -9.19
C TRP A 24 -18.10 -21.64 -9.62
N LYS A 25 -19.01 -22.27 -8.86
CA LYS A 25 -20.46 -22.17 -9.12
C LYS A 25 -21.00 -20.75 -8.95
N ASN A 26 -20.29 -19.89 -8.21
CA ASN A 26 -20.66 -18.50 -7.97
C ASN A 26 -20.09 -17.54 -9.05
N ALA A 27 -19.46 -18.06 -10.10
CA ALA A 27 -18.98 -17.24 -11.21
C ALA A 27 -20.14 -16.59 -11.99
N PRO A 28 -19.92 -15.43 -12.64
CA PRO A 28 -18.64 -14.71 -12.76
C PRO A 28 -18.27 -13.87 -11.53
N PHE A 29 -16.98 -13.81 -11.24
CA PHE A 29 -16.43 -12.89 -10.23
C PHE A 29 -16.07 -11.57 -10.92
N VAL A 30 -16.74 -10.48 -10.55
CA VAL A 30 -16.63 -9.20 -11.27
C VAL A 30 -16.06 -8.13 -10.33
N ALA A 31 -14.94 -7.53 -10.74
CA ALA A 31 -14.42 -6.29 -10.17
C ALA A 31 -14.61 -5.15 -11.17
N SER A 32 -15.20 -4.05 -10.74
CA SER A 32 -15.45 -2.86 -11.57
C SER A 32 -14.54 -1.71 -11.14
N TYR A 33 -13.96 -1.02 -12.12
CA TYR A 33 -13.01 0.08 -11.91
C TYR A 33 -13.48 1.31 -12.69
N LYS A 34 -13.28 2.50 -12.11
CA LYS A 34 -13.61 3.79 -12.73
C LYS A 34 -12.65 4.87 -12.22
N ASP A 35 -12.77 6.07 -12.78
CA ASP A 35 -12.07 7.27 -12.31
C ASP A 35 -10.52 7.14 -12.35
N PHE A 36 -9.99 6.53 -13.42
CA PHE A 36 -8.55 6.34 -13.63
C PHE A 36 -7.83 7.68 -13.77
N THR A 37 -7.16 8.12 -12.70
CA THR A 37 -6.37 9.34 -12.67
C THR A 37 -4.93 9.01 -12.32
N ILE A 38 -3.99 9.49 -13.12
CA ILE A 38 -2.55 9.31 -12.88
C ILE A 38 -1.91 10.69 -12.94
N ASP A 39 -1.53 11.20 -11.77
CA ASP A 39 -0.70 12.38 -11.60
C ASP A 39 0.65 11.92 -11.03
N ALA A 40 1.67 11.89 -11.89
CA ALA A 40 2.92 11.20 -11.59
C ALA A 40 4.10 11.80 -12.38
N CYS A 41 5.30 11.41 -11.97
CA CYS A 41 6.55 11.66 -12.70
C CYS A 41 6.82 10.51 -13.69
N PRO A 42 6.48 10.63 -14.99
CA PRO A 42 6.75 9.59 -15.97
C PRO A 42 8.27 9.44 -16.19
N TRP A 43 8.72 8.20 -16.30
CA TRP A 43 10.12 7.92 -16.58
C TRP A 43 10.53 8.45 -17.96
N LYS A 44 11.63 9.21 -18.01
CA LYS A 44 12.28 9.66 -19.26
C LYS A 44 13.77 9.38 -19.16
N ASN A 45 14.36 8.87 -20.23
CA ASN A 45 15.81 8.65 -20.29
C ASN A 45 16.55 9.99 -20.50
N PRO A 46 17.73 10.20 -19.88
CA PRO A 46 18.40 9.29 -18.94
C PRO A 46 17.81 9.35 -17.52
N TYR A 47 17.18 10.46 -17.14
CA TYR A 47 16.52 10.65 -15.85
C TYR A 47 15.50 11.78 -15.93
N PRO A 48 14.25 11.63 -15.43
CA PRO A 48 13.28 12.71 -15.43
C PRO A 48 13.57 13.71 -14.31
N ALA A 49 13.38 15.01 -14.56
CA ALA A 49 13.67 16.07 -13.58
C ALA A 49 12.88 15.91 -12.26
N CYS A 50 11.61 15.49 -12.35
CA CYS A 50 10.70 15.29 -11.22
C CYS A 50 11.07 14.11 -10.31
N ALA A 51 12.10 13.32 -10.63
CA ALA A 51 12.59 12.28 -9.72
C ALA A 51 13.53 12.83 -8.64
N SER A 52 13.96 14.09 -8.77
CA SER A 52 14.50 14.90 -7.66
C SER A 52 13.44 15.86 -7.14
N SER A 53 13.62 16.41 -5.93
CA SER A 53 12.74 17.48 -5.45
C SER A 53 12.93 18.73 -6.32
N THR A 54 11.87 19.13 -7.00
CA THR A 54 11.84 20.30 -7.89
C THR A 54 11.01 21.45 -7.31
N THR A 55 10.20 21.17 -6.29
CA THR A 55 9.13 22.02 -5.73
C THR A 55 8.11 22.47 -6.77
N GLN A 56 8.02 21.79 -7.92
CA GLN A 56 7.08 22.08 -9.01
C GLN A 56 5.80 21.26 -8.94
N HIS A 57 5.80 20.17 -8.18
CA HIS A 57 4.67 19.27 -8.04
C HIS A 57 4.06 19.41 -6.64
N TRP A 58 2.84 18.92 -6.42
CA TRP A 58 2.26 19.01 -5.07
C TRP A 58 2.89 17.99 -4.12
N TRP A 59 3.33 16.84 -4.62
CA TRP A 59 3.89 15.75 -3.82
C TRP A 59 5.34 15.98 -3.38
N ASP A 60 6.05 16.92 -4.00
CA ASP A 60 7.44 17.25 -3.63
C ASP A 60 7.55 18.51 -2.75
N GLN A 61 6.42 19.03 -2.26
CA GLN A 61 6.35 20.12 -1.28
C GLN A 61 6.58 19.62 0.15
N ASN A 62 7.14 20.47 1.02
CA ASN A 62 7.44 20.14 2.42
C ASN A 62 6.24 19.58 3.21
N ASN A 63 5.03 20.08 2.95
CA ASN A 63 3.81 19.61 3.63
C ASN A 63 3.38 18.20 3.18
N ALA A 64 3.87 17.69 2.06
CA ALA A 64 3.62 16.34 1.58
C ALA A 64 4.66 15.32 2.07
N TRP A 65 5.77 15.76 2.67
CA TRP A 65 6.85 14.86 3.13
C TRP A 65 6.49 14.07 4.38
N HIS A 66 5.55 14.58 5.17
CA HIS A 66 5.09 13.96 6.40
C HIS A 66 3.57 14.02 6.51
N LEU A 67 2.99 12.98 7.10
CA LEU A 67 1.59 13.02 7.51
C LEU A 67 1.37 14.16 8.50
N SER A 68 0.27 14.88 8.31
CA SER A 68 -0.25 15.84 9.28
C SER A 68 -0.63 15.15 10.60
N SER A 69 -0.78 15.94 11.67
CA SER A 69 -1.21 15.41 12.97
C SER A 69 -2.54 14.69 12.90
N LYS A 70 -3.47 15.16 12.06
CA LYS A 70 -4.77 14.53 11.86
C LYS A 70 -4.64 13.17 11.14
N GLU A 71 -3.88 13.12 10.06
CA GLU A 71 -3.65 11.87 9.32
C GLU A 71 -2.96 10.82 10.18
N LYS A 72 -2.05 11.23 11.08
CA LYS A 72 -1.44 10.33 12.07
C LYS A 72 -2.46 9.75 13.04
N ILE A 73 -3.43 10.55 13.50
CA ILE A 73 -4.52 10.07 14.38
C ILE A 73 -5.41 9.07 13.63
N ASP A 74 -5.77 9.38 12.38
CA ASP A 74 -6.61 8.52 11.56
C ASP A 74 -5.88 7.19 11.26
N TYR A 75 -4.57 7.25 10.95
CA TYR A 75 -3.70 6.07 10.84
C TYR A 75 -3.63 5.27 12.16
N ALA A 76 -3.47 5.93 13.31
CA ALA A 76 -3.49 5.30 14.64
C ALA A 76 -4.77 4.52 14.92
N TRP A 77 -5.90 5.08 14.48
CA TRP A 77 -7.19 4.45 14.67
C TRP A 77 -7.35 3.21 13.79
N VAL A 78 -6.92 3.26 12.53
CA VAL A 78 -6.92 2.08 11.64
C VAL A 78 -6.04 0.97 12.20
N GLN A 79 -4.81 1.30 12.62
CA GLN A 79 -3.86 0.34 13.19
C GLN A 79 -4.44 -0.37 14.43
N ARG A 80 -5.14 0.37 15.30
CA ARG A 80 -5.72 -0.19 16.53
C ARG A 80 -7.01 -1.01 16.31
N ASN A 81 -7.79 -0.69 15.28
CA ASN A 81 -9.15 -1.22 15.16
C ASN A 81 -9.35 -2.20 13.98
N PHE A 82 -8.52 -2.15 12.93
CA PHE A 82 -8.78 -2.91 11.69
C PHE A 82 -7.59 -3.76 11.22
N VAL A 83 -6.38 -3.51 11.69
CA VAL A 83 -5.21 -4.29 11.25
C VAL A 83 -5.21 -5.65 11.93
N VAL A 84 -5.35 -6.71 11.12
CA VAL A 84 -5.36 -8.11 11.59
C VAL A 84 -4.03 -8.84 11.42
N TYR A 85 -3.11 -8.28 10.63
CA TYR A 85 -1.75 -8.80 10.45
C TYR A 85 -0.79 -7.62 10.17
N ASN A 86 0.38 -7.64 10.81
CA ASN A 86 1.42 -6.65 10.63
C ASN A 86 2.81 -7.31 10.68
N TYR A 87 3.55 -7.30 9.56
CA TYR A 87 4.87 -7.92 9.50
C TYR A 87 5.87 -7.27 10.46
N CYS A 88 5.73 -5.99 10.80
CA CYS A 88 6.59 -5.31 11.76
C CYS A 88 6.49 -5.90 13.18
N GLN A 89 5.35 -6.54 13.49
CA GLN A 89 5.06 -7.16 14.80
C GLN A 89 5.14 -8.70 14.75
N ASP A 90 5.34 -9.28 13.56
CA ASP A 90 5.45 -10.72 13.37
C ASP A 90 6.86 -11.20 13.73
N THR A 91 7.06 -11.55 15.00
CA THR A 91 8.34 -12.01 15.54
C THR A 91 8.70 -13.43 15.09
N VAL A 92 7.73 -14.19 14.58
CA VAL A 92 7.96 -15.53 14.02
C VAL A 92 8.61 -15.40 12.65
N ARG A 93 8.10 -14.50 11.81
CA ARG A 93 8.66 -14.22 10.49
C ARG A 93 9.93 -13.38 10.57
N ASN A 94 9.91 -12.33 11.39
CA ASN A 94 10.99 -11.36 11.52
C ASN A 94 11.59 -11.47 12.92
N LYS A 95 12.70 -12.21 13.04
CA LYS A 95 13.44 -12.34 14.31
C LYS A 95 13.83 -10.99 14.91
N TYR A 96 14.12 -10.01 14.04
CA TYR A 96 14.40 -8.63 14.41
C TYR A 96 13.43 -7.72 13.66
N LYS A 97 12.94 -6.68 14.35
CA LYS A 97 12.05 -5.68 13.76
C LYS A 97 12.73 -5.00 12.57
N PRO A 98 12.13 -5.01 11.37
CA PRO A 98 12.68 -4.34 10.20
C PRO A 98 12.92 -2.83 10.45
N GLN A 99 13.97 -2.27 9.85
CA GLN A 99 14.47 -0.94 10.22
C GLN A 99 13.47 0.18 9.92
N GLU A 100 12.73 0.06 8.83
CA GLU A 100 11.67 0.97 8.41
C GLU A 100 10.52 1.02 9.40
N CYS A 101 10.28 -0.06 10.16
CA CYS A 101 9.20 -0.12 11.13
C CYS A 101 9.44 0.79 12.35
N TRP A 102 10.65 1.30 12.56
CA TRP A 102 10.94 2.31 13.59
C TRP A 102 10.53 3.72 13.17
N LEU A 103 10.22 3.93 11.89
CA LEU A 103 9.71 5.20 11.36
C LEU A 103 8.18 5.31 11.47
N ASN A 104 7.53 4.25 11.97
CA ASN A 104 6.09 4.20 12.16
C ASN A 104 5.68 5.25 13.21
N PRO A 105 4.79 6.21 12.89
CA PRO A 105 4.46 7.33 13.78
C PRO A 105 3.72 6.95 15.07
N LEU A 106 3.53 5.65 15.35
CA LEU A 106 2.82 5.11 16.52
C LEU A 106 3.70 4.24 17.43
N ASP A 107 4.89 3.87 16.96
CA ASP A 107 5.88 3.14 17.76
C ASP A 107 6.82 4.15 18.44
#